data_AF-A0A2V6K0T8-F1
#
_entry.id   AF-A0A2V6K0T8-F1
#
_cell.length_a   1.000
_cell.length_b   1.000
_cell.length_c   1.000
_cell.angle_alpha   90.00
_cell.angle_beta   90.00
_cell.angle_gamma   90.00
#
_symmetry.space_group_name_H-M   'P 1'
#
loop_
_entity.id
_entity.type
_entity.pdbx_description
1 polymer ?
#
loop_
_entity_poly.entity_id
_entity_poly.type
_entity_poly.pdbx_seq_one_letter_code
_entity_poly.pdbx_strand_id
1 'polypeptide(L)' 'ARAAVAVGADGLMIEVHNQPELALSDSAQALTLSQYAELVAEVRAIHQFVSSNGPANR' A
#
# COMPACT_ATOMS: atom_id res chain seq x y z
N ALA A 1 -1.53 4.74 2.25
CA ALA A 1 -1.83 3.36 1.82
C ALA A 1 -2.96 2.72 2.64
N ARG A 2 -2.72 2.26 3.89
CA ARG A 2 -3.74 1.57 4.74
C ARG A 2 -5.08 2.31 4.82
N ALA A 3 -5.07 3.60 5.15
CA ALA A 3 -6.28 4.42 5.21
C ALA A 3 -7.00 4.52 3.85
N ALA A 4 -6.26 4.69 2.75
CA ALA A 4 -6.84 4.78 1.40
C ALA A 4 -7.57 3.50 1.01
N VAL A 5 -6.99 2.33 1.30
CA VAL A 5 -7.67 1.04 1.07
C VAL A 5 -8.87 0.87 1.99
N ALA A 6 -8.76 1.30 3.25
CA ALA A 6 -9.86 1.22 4.20
C ALA A 6 -11.11 2.01 3.77
N VAL A 7 -10.93 3.12 3.05
CA VAL A 7 -12.04 3.94 2.51
C VAL A 7 -12.47 3.52 1.09
N GLY A 8 -11.87 2.47 0.51
CA GLY A 8 -12.27 1.92 -0.77
C GLY A 8 -11.61 2.57 -2.00
N ALA A 9 -10.37 3.05 -1.89
CA ALA A 9 -9.63 3.52 -3.07
C ALA A 9 -9.39 2.39 -4.08
N ASP A 10 -9.51 2.71 -5.38
CA ASP A 10 -9.32 1.75 -6.48
C ASP A 10 -7.86 1.34 -6.70
N GLY A 11 -6.91 2.17 -6.25
CA GLY A 11 -5.49 1.94 -6.47
C GLY A 11 -4.58 2.69 -5.50
N LEU A 12 -3.34 2.22 -5.43
CA LEU A 12 -2.26 2.85 -4.68
C LEU A 12 -1.07 3.08 -5.62
N MET A 13 -0.49 4.28 -5.58
CA MET A 13 0.79 4.57 -6.22
C MET A 13 1.88 4.52 -5.14
N ILE A 14 2.87 3.65 -5.34
CA ILE A 14 3.95 3.39 -4.38
C ILE A 14 5.27 3.39 -5.13
N GLU A 15 6.22 4.17 -4.65
CA GLU A 15 7.59 4.17 -5.17
C GLU A 15 8.46 3.20 -4.37
N VAL A 16 9.29 2.46 -5.07
CA VAL A 16 10.13 1.41 -4.49
C VAL A 16 11.52 1.50 -5.10
N HIS A 17 12.54 1.46 -4.24
CA HIS A 17 13.93 1.45 -4.67
C HIS A 17 14.72 0.46 -3.80
N ASN A 18 15.65 -0.28 -4.38
CA ASN A 18 16.50 -1.22 -3.63
C ASN A 18 17.46 -0.50 -2.67
N GLN A 19 17.79 0.75 -2.97
CA GLN A 19 18.65 1.65 -2.20
C GLN A 19 18.03 3.05 -2.14
N PRO A 20 16.98 3.29 -1.33
CA PRO A 20 16.22 4.54 -1.35
C PRO A 20 17.09 5.81 -1.28
N GLU A 21 18.20 5.76 -0.55
CA GLU A 21 19.17 6.85 -0.39
C GLU A 21 19.85 7.29 -1.70
N LEU A 22 19.86 6.42 -2.72
CA LEU A 22 20.43 6.70 -4.04
C LEU A 22 19.36 7.07 -5.08
N ALA A 23 18.08 7.11 -4.69
CA ALA A 23 17.01 7.45 -5.62
C ALA A 23 17.20 8.90 -6.11
N LEU A 24 17.10 9.10 -7.43
CA LEU A 24 17.27 10.42 -8.06
C LEU A 24 16.09 11.36 -7.81
N SER A 25 14.97 10.82 -7.32
CA SER A 25 13.76 11.53 -6.88
C SER A 25 13.20 10.81 -5.64
N ASP A 26 12.54 11.58 -4.77
CA ASP A 26 11.66 11.09 -3.69
C ASP A 26 12.24 9.98 -2.79
N SER A 27 13.56 10.01 -2.56
CA SER A 27 14.31 9.07 -1.72
C SER A 27 13.70 8.82 -0.35
N ALA A 28 13.13 9.87 0.27
CA ALA A 28 12.51 9.80 1.58
C ALA A 28 11.13 9.12 1.59
N GLN A 29 10.47 9.01 0.44
CA GLN A 29 9.17 8.36 0.27
C GLN A 29 9.29 6.96 -0.36
N ALA A 30 10.39 6.68 -1.07
CA ALA A 30 10.65 5.38 -1.66
C ALA A 30 10.84 4.29 -0.59
N LEU A 31 10.09 3.20 -0.73
CA LEU A 31 10.22 2.04 0.14
C LEU A 31 11.36 1.13 -0.32
N THR A 32 11.95 0.40 0.62
CA THR A 32 12.75 -0.78 0.26
C THR A 32 11.85 -1.89 -0.28
N LEU A 33 12.45 -2.88 -0.95
CA LEU A 33 11.73 -4.06 -1.43
C LEU A 33 11.01 -4.83 -0.31
N SER A 34 11.63 -4.92 0.88
CA SER A 34 11.03 -5.60 2.03
C SER A 34 9.85 -4.82 2.61
N GLN A 35 10.00 -3.50 2.77
CA GLN A 35 8.92 -2.62 3.22
C GLN A 35 7.73 -2.63 2.26
N TYR A 36 8.00 -2.70 0.96
CA TYR A 36 6.94 -2.86 -0.04
C TYR A 36 6.20 -4.19 0.13
N ALA A 37 6.91 -5.30 0.32
CA ALA A 37 6.29 -6.61 0.53
C ALA A 37 5.41 -6.63 1.80
N GLU A 38 5.89 -6.05 2.89
CA GLU A 38 5.12 -5.88 4.12
C GLU A 38 3.87 -5.03 3.89
N LEU A 39 4.03 -3.88 3.23
CA LEU A 39 2.90 -3.01 2.90
C LEU A 39 1.83 -3.73 2.06
N VAL A 40 2.25 -4.51 1.05
CA VAL A 40 1.34 -5.28 0.20
C VAL A 40 0.55 -6.31 1.02
N ALA A 41 1.20 -7.01 1.95
CA ALA A 41 0.54 -7.97 2.83
C ALA A 41 -0.55 -7.29 3.69
N GLU A 42 -0.22 -6.16 4.30
CA GLU A 42 -1.15 -5.40 5.14
C GLU A 42 -2.35 -4.85 4.35
N VAL A 43 -2.10 -4.20 3.20
CA VAL A 43 -3.20 -3.60 2.42
C VAL A 43 -4.11 -4.66 1.82
N ARG A 44 -3.59 -5.85 1.47
CA ARG A 44 -4.42 -6.98 1.03
C ARG A 44 -5.33 -7.48 2.14
N ALA A 45 -4.82 -7.58 3.38
CA ALA A 45 -5.64 -7.97 4.52
C ALA A 45 -6.76 -6.95 4.79
N ILE A 46 -6.45 -5.65 4.74
CA ILE A 46 -7.45 -4.59 4.89
C ILE A 46 -8.48 -4.65 3.76
N HIS A 47 -8.04 -4.76 2.50
CA HIS A 47 -8.93 -4.86 1.36
C HIS A 47 -9.87 -6.06 1.51
N GLN A 48 -9.34 -7.24 1.83
CA GLN A 48 -10.16 -8.43 2.05
C GLN A 48 -11.20 -8.22 3.16
N PHE A 49 -10.82 -7.61 4.28
CA PHE A 49 -11.72 -7.31 5.37
C PHE A 49 -12.84 -6.35 4.94
N VAL A 50 -12.49 -5.27 4.26
CA VAL A 50 -13.45 -4.23 3.81
C VAL A 50 -14.34 -4.76 2.68
N SER A 51 -13.83 -5.52 1.72
CA SER A 51 -14.66 -6.13 0.66
C SER A 51 -15.64 -7.16 1.22
N SER A 52 -15.27 -7.88 2.28
CA SER A 52 -16.15 -8.89 2.90
C SER A 52 -17.22 -8.28 3.81
N ASN A 53 -17.01 -7.07 4.35
CA ASN A 53 -17.89 -6.44 5.35
C ASN A 53 -18.43 -5.05 4.94
N GLY A 54 -18.06 -4.57 3.76
CA GLY A 54 -18.39 -3.25 3.25
C GLY A 54 -19.86 -3.12 2.81
N PRO A 55 -20.32 -1.90 2.52
CA PRO A 55 -21.73 -1.61 2.22
C PRO A 55 -22.29 -2.35 1.00
N ALA A 56 -21.44 -2.88 0.10
CA ALA A 56 -21.86 -3.68 -1.04
C ALA A 56 -22.22 -5.14 -0.68
N ASN A 57 -21.93 -5.60 0.54
CA ASN A 57 -22.19 -6.97 1.02
C ASN A 57 -23.21 -7.01 2.19
N ARG A 58 -24.05 -5.98 2.31
CA ARG A 58 -25.28 -5.95 3.11
C ARG A 58 -26.47 -5.70 2.18
#